data_AF-A0A9J6QUQ1-F1
#
_entry.id   AF-A0A9J6QUQ1-F1
#
_cell.length_a   1.000
_cell.length_b   1.000
_cell.length_c   1.000
_cell.angle_alpha   90.00
_cell.angle_beta   90.00
_cell.angle_gamma   90.00
#
_symmetry.space_group_name_H-M   'P 1'
#
loop_
_entity.id
_entity.type
_entity.pdbx_description
1 polymer ?
#
loop_
_entity_poly.entity_id
_entity_poly.type
_entity_poly.pdbx_seq_one_letter_code
_entity_poly.pdbx_strand_id
1 'polypeptide(L)'
;MWIRIRTEDVNFSMPAPLSMVGLVLRAVPEAAFAKMREKVEPPYDQLLTKQTIAFLWQECWGSLKPYKGLELVHVEADGTYVSIRL
;
A
#
# COMPACT_ATOMS: atom_id res chain seq x y z
N MET A 1 -3.93 -9.42 7.42
CA MET A 1 -3.82 -8.19 6.65
C MET A 1 -5.17 -7.62 6.33
N TRP A 2 -5.35 -6.36 6.66
CA TRP A 2 -6.52 -5.57 6.28
C TRP A 2 -6.07 -4.44 5.37
N ILE A 3 -6.76 -4.33 4.25
CA ILE A 3 -6.52 -3.26 3.28
C ILE A 3 -7.75 -2.38 3.32
N ARG A 4 -7.51 -1.13 3.70
CA ARG A 4 -8.53 -0.08 3.74
C ARG A 4 -8.13 1.01 2.76
N ILE A 5 -9.01 1.27 1.81
CA ILE A 5 -8.91 2.34 0.83
C ILE A 5 -10.18 3.15 0.96
N ARG A 6 -10.04 4.40 1.37
CA ARG A 6 -11.10 5.40 1.37
C ARG A 6 -10.65 6.55 0.50
N THR A 7 -11.48 6.97 -0.42
CA THR A 7 -11.36 8.17 -1.24
C THR A 7 -12.75 8.81 -1.33
N GLU A 8 -12.89 9.95 -1.99
CA GLU A 8 -14.20 10.58 -2.21
C GLU A 8 -15.20 9.64 -2.91
N ASP A 9 -14.73 8.82 -3.87
CA ASP A 9 -15.58 7.91 -4.66
C ASP A 9 -15.52 6.44 -4.21
N VAL A 10 -14.52 6.03 -3.43
CA VAL A 10 -14.26 4.62 -3.11
C VAL A 10 -14.14 4.42 -1.61
N ASN A 11 -14.99 3.56 -1.03
CA ASN A 11 -14.83 3.09 0.35
C ASN A 11 -14.74 1.58 0.35
N PHE A 12 -13.51 1.08 0.36
CA PHE A 12 -13.17 -0.32 0.18
C PHE A 12 -12.39 -0.83 1.39
N SER A 13 -12.87 -1.91 1.99
CA SER A 13 -12.17 -2.59 3.08
C SER A 13 -12.29 -4.08 2.89
N MET A 14 -11.18 -4.78 2.65
CA MET A 14 -11.19 -6.25 2.61
C MET A 14 -10.18 -6.84 3.58
N PRO A 15 -10.51 -7.99 4.21
CA PRO A 15 -9.49 -8.91 4.68
C PRO A 15 -8.82 -9.51 3.43
N ALA A 16 -7.58 -9.11 3.18
CA ALA A 16 -6.82 -9.64 2.05
C ALA A 16 -5.94 -10.78 2.56
N PRO A 17 -6.02 -11.99 1.96
CA PRO A 17 -4.98 -12.97 2.11
C PRO A 17 -3.65 -12.34 1.71
N LEU A 18 -2.61 -12.60 2.51
CA LEU A 18 -1.24 -12.11 2.26
C LEU A 18 -0.72 -12.47 0.88
N SER A 19 -1.17 -13.60 0.33
CA SER A 19 -0.89 -14.07 -1.02
C SER A 19 -1.51 -13.22 -2.13
N MET A 20 -2.50 -12.38 -1.82
CA MET A 20 -3.22 -11.55 -2.79
C MET A 20 -2.71 -10.11 -2.89
N VAL A 21 -1.60 -9.75 -2.23
CA VAL A 21 -1.04 -8.39 -2.31
C VAL A 21 -0.77 -7.95 -3.75
N GLY A 22 -0.25 -8.84 -4.60
CA GLY A 22 -0.02 -8.49 -6.00
C GLY A 22 -1.31 -8.11 -6.76
N LEU A 23 -2.44 -8.73 -6.40
CA LEU A 23 -3.75 -8.40 -6.95
C LEU A 23 -4.27 -7.06 -6.42
N VAL A 24 -4.06 -6.78 -5.13
CA VAL A 24 -4.45 -5.51 -4.54
C VAL A 24 -3.64 -4.36 -5.14
N LEU A 25 -2.31 -4.50 -5.26
CA LEU A 25 -1.46 -3.47 -5.83
C LEU A 25 -1.83 -3.14 -7.28
N ARG A 26 -2.35 -4.11 -8.04
CA ARG A 26 -2.90 -3.87 -9.39
C ARG A 26 -4.18 -3.04 -9.36
N ALA A 27 -5.02 -3.23 -8.34
CA ALA A 27 -6.27 -2.49 -8.18
C ALA A 27 -6.07 -1.06 -7.67
N VAL A 28 -4.91 -0.74 -7.07
CA VAL A 28 -4.59 0.62 -6.63
C VAL A 28 -4.36 1.52 -7.87
N PRO A 29 -5.06 2.66 -7.98
CA PRO A 29 -4.86 3.61 -9.08
C PRO A 29 -3.44 4.20 -9.10
N GLU A 30 -2.88 4.45 -10.29
CA GLU A 30 -1.58 5.13 -10.39
C GLU A 30 -1.57 6.53 -9.77
N ALA A 31 -2.72 7.22 -9.77
CA ALA A 31 -2.86 8.52 -9.11
C ALA A 31 -2.52 8.46 -7.61
N ALA A 32 -2.79 7.34 -6.94
CA ALA A 32 -2.41 7.15 -5.54
C ALA A 32 -0.88 7.03 -5.40
N PHE A 33 -0.21 6.33 -6.32
CA PHE A 33 1.26 6.24 -6.33
C PHE A 33 1.90 7.59 -6.65
N ALA A 34 1.32 8.38 -7.56
CA ALA A 34 1.80 9.73 -7.87
C ALA A 34 1.75 10.63 -6.63
N LYS A 35 0.62 10.66 -5.90
CA LYS A 35 0.51 11.40 -4.62
C LYS A 35 1.48 10.90 -3.55
N MET A 36 1.80 9.61 -3.51
CA MET A 36 2.81 9.09 -2.59
C MET A 36 4.22 9.59 -2.95
N ARG A 37 4.56 9.68 -4.24
CA ARG A 37 5.87 10.18 -4.71
C ARG A 37 6.10 11.64 -4.34
N GLU A 38 5.06 12.47 -4.38
CA GLU A 38 5.16 13.88 -3.99
C GLU A 38 5.60 14.08 -2.53
N LYS A 39 5.37 13.10 -1.66
CA LYS A 39 5.73 13.15 -0.24
C LYS A 39 7.11 12.58 0.08
N VAL A 40 7.84 12.11 -0.92
CA VAL A 40 9.13 11.42 -0.76
C VAL A 40 10.21 12.15 -1.55
N GLU A 41 11.37 12.35 -0.92
CA GLU A 41 12.49 13.04 -1.56
C GLU A 41 13.16 12.18 -2.65
N PRO A 42 13.65 12.81 -3.73
CA PRO A 42 14.52 12.13 -4.70
C PRO A 42 15.79 11.58 -4.04
N PRO A 43 16.29 10.40 -4.44
CA PRO A 43 15.81 9.56 -5.55
C PRO A 43 14.78 8.49 -5.12
N TYR A 44 14.32 8.53 -3.88
CA TYR A 44 13.48 7.46 -3.30
C TYR A 44 12.06 7.48 -3.84
N ASP A 45 11.59 8.62 -4.35
CA ASP A 45 10.34 8.77 -5.09
C ASP A 45 10.25 7.78 -6.27
N GLN A 46 11.37 7.54 -6.96
CA GLN A 46 11.43 6.61 -8.10
C GLN A 46 11.20 5.15 -7.69
N LEU A 47 11.39 4.82 -6.41
CA LEU A 47 11.17 3.48 -5.87
C LEU A 47 9.69 3.21 -5.57
N LEU A 48 8.83 4.23 -5.55
CA LEU A 48 7.40 4.07 -5.30
C LEU A 48 6.65 3.64 -6.56
N THR A 49 6.91 2.41 -7.01
CA THR A 49 6.19 1.76 -8.10
C THR A 49 5.43 0.54 -7.61
N LYS A 50 4.37 0.14 -8.31
CA LYS A 50 3.65 -1.10 -8.03
C LYS A 50 4.58 -2.32 -8.00
N GLN A 51 5.54 -2.37 -8.91
CA GLN A 51 6.49 -3.47 -9.02
C GLN A 51 7.44 -3.50 -7.82
N THR A 52 8.01 -2.36 -7.45
CA THR A 52 8.92 -2.26 -6.30
C THR A 52 8.21 -2.62 -5.01
N ILE A 53 6.99 -2.11 -4.78
CA ILE A 53 6.22 -2.45 -3.58
C ILE A 53 5.85 -3.94 -3.58
N ALA A 54 5.44 -4.51 -4.71
CA ALA A 54 5.14 -5.94 -4.81
C ALA A 54 6.37 -6.81 -4.53
N PHE A 55 7.54 -6.41 -5.04
CA PHE A 55 8.79 -7.10 -4.81
C PHE A 55 9.21 -7.04 -3.34
N LEU A 56 9.26 -5.83 -2.75
CA LEU A 56 9.57 -5.65 -1.32
C LEU A 56 8.62 -6.44 -0.43
N TRP A 57 7.35 -6.51 -0.82
CA TRP A 57 6.38 -7.35 -0.12
C TRP A 57 6.76 -8.83 -0.18
N GLN A 58 7.06 -9.38 -1.35
CA GLN A 58 7.43 -10.79 -1.51
C GLN A 58 8.73 -11.16 -0.82
N GLU A 59 9.69 -10.25 -0.73
CA GLU A 59 10.96 -10.51 -0.05
C GLU A 59 10.84 -10.36 1.48
N CYS A 60 10.09 -9.37 1.95
CA CYS A 60 10.05 -9.05 3.38
C CYS A 60 8.90 -9.74 4.15
N TRP A 61 7.87 -10.30 3.51
CA TRP A 61 6.68 -10.78 4.22
C TRP A 61 6.97 -11.85 5.29
N GLY A 62 7.93 -12.75 5.05
CA GLY A 62 8.29 -13.80 6.01
C GLY A 62 8.78 -13.21 7.33
N SER A 63 9.54 -12.12 7.23
CA SER A 63 10.07 -11.34 8.35
C SER A 63 9.00 -10.45 9.00
N LEU A 64 7.98 -10.04 8.24
CA LEU A 64 6.91 -9.16 8.73
C LEU A 64 5.73 -9.92 9.37
N LYS A 65 5.53 -11.20 9.04
CA LYS A 65 4.46 -12.08 9.56
C LYS A 65 4.31 -12.09 11.10
N PRO A 66 5.39 -12.02 11.91
CA PRO A 66 5.26 -11.98 13.37
C PRO A 66 4.65 -10.68 13.91
N TYR A 67 4.77 -9.57 13.18
CA TYR A 67 4.35 -8.23 13.63
C TYR A 67 2.87 -7.99 13.31
N LYS A 68 1.98 -8.65 14.06
CA LYS A 68 0.52 -8.42 13.96
C LYS A 68 0.19 -6.96 14.29
N GLY A 69 -0.60 -6.31 13.43
CA GLY A 69 -1.04 -4.93 13.59
C GLY A 69 -0.09 -3.87 13.02
N LEU A 70 1.06 -4.26 12.47
CA LEU A 70 2.01 -3.32 11.87
C LEU A 70 1.37 -2.62 10.65
N GLU A 71 1.36 -1.30 10.67
CA GLU A 71 0.90 -0.47 9.55
C GLU A 71 2.06 -0.18 8.62
N LEU A 72 2.03 -0.81 7.43
CA LEU A 72 3.12 -0.77 6.45
C LEU A 72 2.98 0.39 5.48
N VAL A 73 1.74 0.77 5.18
CA VAL A 73 1.42 1.92 4.33
C VAL A 73 0.32 2.69 5.03
N HIS A 74 0.56 3.98 5.23
CA HIS A 74 -0.40 4.94 5.72
C HIS A 74 -0.32 6.18 4.84
N VAL A 75 -1.38 6.46 4.08
CA VAL A 75 -1.49 7.66 3.25
C VAL A 75 -2.77 8.37 3.63
N GLU A 76 -2.66 9.62 4.06
CA GLU A 76 -3.79 10.50 4.31
C GLU A 76 -3.56 11.84 3.57
N ALA A 77 -4.44 12.18 2.62
CA ALA A 77 -4.44 13.44 1.87
C ALA A 77 -5.78 13.64 1.12
N ASP A 78 -6.35 14.85 1.12
CA ASP A 78 -7.52 15.23 0.31
C ASP A 78 -8.68 14.22 0.36
N GLY A 79 -9.08 13.79 1.57
CA GLY A 79 -10.13 12.77 1.77
C GLY A 79 -9.74 11.34 1.36
N THR A 80 -8.54 11.13 0.84
CA THR A 80 -7.97 9.82 0.55
C THR A 80 -7.22 9.27 1.76
N TYR A 81 -7.68 8.13 2.26
CA TYR A 81 -7.06 7.33 3.32
C TYR A 81 -6.74 5.93 2.80
N VAL A 82 -5.45 5.57 2.76
CA VAL A 82 -4.99 4.23 2.42
C VAL A 82 -4.20 3.67 3.60
N SER A 83 -4.65 2.55 4.15
CA SER A 83 -3.97 1.83 5.22
C SER A 83 -3.81 0.35 4.89
N ILE A 84 -2.58 -0.12 4.95
CA ILE A 84 -2.22 -1.54 4.82
C ILE A 84 -1.65 -1.98 6.16
N ARG A 85 -2.42 -2.77 6.91
CA ARG A 85 -2.01 -3.33 8.21
C ARG A 85 -1.90 -4.83 8.15
N LEU A 86 -0.89 -5.39 8.81
CA LEU A 86 -0.67 -6.84 8.94
C LEU A 86 -1.66 -7.53 9.88
#